data_AF-A0A4Q3C601-F1
#
_entry.id   AF-A0A4Q3C601-F1
#
_cell.length_a   1.000
_cell.length_b   1.000
_cell.length_c   1.000
_cell.angle_alpha   90.00
_cell.angle_beta   90.00
_cell.angle_gamma   90.00
#
_symmetry.space_group_name_H-M   'P 1'
#
loop_
_entity.id
_entity.type
_entity.pdbx_description
1 polymer ?
#
loop_
_entity_poly.entity_id
_entity_poly.type
_entity_poly.pdbx_seq_one_letter_code
_entity_poly.pdbx_strand_id
1 'polypeptide(L)'
;AFDIYHRTSSPIHHDLSKEFFLNLYEKGEFEEKFSEQYYDEEYNQFLADRYIIGTCPNCHNENAYGDQCEKCGTSLSPTDLINPVSTLSGKTPILKPTKHWYLPLDKYQPWLEKWIDTKEGDWKVNVFGQCKSWLKSGLQPRSMTRDLDWGIDVPLEEAKGKKLYVWLDAPIGYISATKQWAIDNGKDWQLYWKKQQNDEDDSCLIHFIGKDNIVFHCITFPSVLHAHGEYILPYNVPANEFLNLEGDKLSTSRNHAVWLHEYLEEFPGKQDELRYVLTSILPETSDSEFTWKDYQARVNNELVAILGNYVNRVMILMHKYYNGVIETSADYLKLTDNKLKEEIGGYYDELEKSLETFKFRQGLQAVIDMARLGNRYLTEKEPWKTIKTDPEAAKEALHNSVILIGHLATCLQVF
;
A
#
# COMPACT_ATOMS: atom_id res chain seq x y z
N ALA A 1 10.74 -3.81 6.09
CA ALA A 1 11.32 -5.13 5.78
C ALA A 1 10.17 -6.12 5.74
N PHE A 2 10.02 -6.88 4.66
CA PHE A 2 8.95 -7.88 4.57
C PHE A 2 9.43 -9.19 5.23
N ASP A 3 8.61 -9.80 6.10
CA ASP A 3 8.86 -11.15 6.60
C ASP A 3 8.72 -12.20 5.49
N ILE A 4 7.89 -11.91 4.48
CA ILE A 4 7.81 -12.68 3.25
C ILE A 4 7.50 -11.79 2.03
N TYR A 5 8.20 -12.05 0.93
CA TYR A 5 7.92 -11.47 -0.39
C TYR A 5 7.66 -12.61 -1.39
N HIS A 6 6.39 -12.84 -1.71
CA HIS A 6 5.92 -14.04 -2.42
C HIS A 6 5.30 -13.72 -3.79
N ARG A 7 4.85 -14.74 -4.52
CA ARG A 7 4.25 -14.60 -5.86
C ARG A 7 2.94 -15.38 -5.98
N THR A 8 1.96 -14.81 -6.65
CA THR A 8 0.67 -15.45 -6.96
C THR A 8 0.78 -16.53 -8.05
N SER A 9 1.90 -16.58 -8.79
CA SER A 9 2.17 -17.66 -9.75
C SER A 9 2.68 -18.96 -9.10
N SER A 10 2.60 -19.09 -7.78
CA SER A 10 3.11 -20.25 -7.02
C SER A 10 2.05 -21.36 -6.94
N PRO A 11 2.45 -22.64 -6.85
CA PRO A 11 1.50 -23.74 -6.70
C PRO A 11 0.60 -23.60 -5.47
N ILE A 12 1.16 -23.19 -4.32
CA ILE A 12 0.40 -23.01 -3.07
C ILE A 12 -0.70 -21.95 -3.21
N HIS A 13 -0.46 -20.91 -4.01
CA HIS A 13 -1.46 -19.91 -4.34
C HIS A 13 -2.55 -20.48 -5.25
N HIS A 14 -2.15 -21.22 -6.29
CA HIS A 14 -3.08 -21.87 -7.21
C HIS A 14 -4.03 -22.82 -6.48
N ASP A 15 -3.51 -23.62 -5.56
CA ASP A 15 -4.29 -24.59 -4.79
C ASP A 15 -5.28 -23.87 -3.86
N LEU A 16 -4.82 -22.85 -3.12
CA LEU A 16 -5.68 -22.09 -2.21
C LEU A 16 -6.76 -21.30 -2.95
N SER A 17 -6.45 -20.69 -4.09
CA SER A 17 -7.44 -19.95 -4.87
C SER A 17 -8.51 -20.86 -5.48
N LYS A 18 -8.15 -22.09 -5.88
CA LYS A 18 -9.12 -23.12 -6.28
C LYS A 18 -9.99 -23.58 -5.11
N GLU A 19 -9.39 -23.77 -3.93
CA GLU A 19 -10.11 -24.11 -2.69
C GLU A 19 -11.16 -23.04 -2.35
N PHE A 20 -10.79 -21.76 -2.38
CA PHE A 20 -11.72 -20.64 -2.19
C PHE A 20 -12.85 -20.67 -3.20
N PHE A 21 -12.54 -20.82 -4.49
CA PHE A 21 -13.57 -20.87 -5.53
C PHE A 21 -14.54 -22.04 -5.31
N LEU A 22 -14.03 -23.24 -5.04
CA LEU A 22 -14.86 -24.42 -4.79
C LEU A 22 -15.74 -24.24 -3.56
N ASN A 23 -15.20 -23.68 -2.47
CA ASN A 23 -15.97 -23.42 -1.25
C ASN A 23 -17.19 -22.52 -1.53
N LEU A 24 -17.00 -21.42 -2.25
CA LEU A 24 -18.07 -20.50 -2.62
C LEU A 24 -19.05 -21.15 -3.61
N TYR A 25 -18.54 -21.94 -4.56
CA TYR A 25 -19.35 -22.64 -5.55
C TYR A 25 -20.26 -23.70 -4.90
N GLU A 26 -19.72 -24.54 -4.02
CA GLU A 26 -20.46 -25.60 -3.32
C GLU A 26 -21.54 -25.05 -2.38
N LYS A 27 -21.35 -23.84 -1.85
CA LYS A 27 -22.36 -23.10 -1.08
C LYS A 27 -23.43 -22.41 -1.95
N GLY A 28 -23.28 -22.42 -3.27
CA GLY A 28 -24.20 -21.76 -4.19
C GLY A 28 -24.10 -20.23 -4.16
N GLU A 29 -22.94 -19.67 -3.79
CA GLU A 29 -22.74 -18.23 -3.68
C GLU A 29 -22.64 -17.54 -5.05
N PHE A 30 -22.34 -18.29 -6.11
CA PHE A 30 -22.18 -17.74 -7.46
C PHE A 30 -23.48 -17.75 -8.29
N GLU A 31 -23.69 -16.67 -9.04
CA GLU A 31 -24.67 -16.62 -10.13
C GLU A 31 -24.01 -16.96 -11.46
N GLU A 32 -24.56 -17.94 -12.14
CA GLU A 32 -24.12 -18.30 -13.48
C GLU A 32 -24.79 -17.41 -14.52
N LYS A 33 -24.00 -16.72 -15.34
CA LYS A 33 -24.51 -15.88 -16.43
C LYS A 33 -23.92 -16.30 -17.75
N PHE A 34 -24.79 -16.38 -18.74
CA PHE A 34 -24.41 -16.59 -20.14
C PHE A 34 -24.40 -15.24 -20.86
N SER A 35 -23.33 -14.99 -21.60
CA SER A 35 -23.19 -13.82 -22.46
C SER A 35 -22.58 -14.23 -23.79
N GLU A 36 -22.80 -13.44 -24.84
CA GLU A 36 -22.06 -13.61 -26.10
C GLU A 36 -20.83 -12.71 -26.08
N GLN A 37 -19.67 -13.27 -26.42
CA GLN A 37 -18.41 -12.54 -26.56
C GLN A 37 -17.77 -12.89 -27.89
N TYR A 38 -17.00 -11.94 -28.44
CA TYR A 38 -16.24 -12.18 -29.66
C TYR A 38 -15.14 -13.20 -29.43
N TYR A 39 -14.99 -14.11 -30.38
CA TYR A 39 -14.04 -15.22 -30.38
C TYR A 39 -13.25 -15.21 -31.68
N ASP A 40 -11.94 -15.37 -31.55
CA ASP A 40 -11.02 -15.54 -32.66
C ASP A 40 -10.80 -17.04 -32.91
N GLU A 41 -11.30 -17.54 -34.04
CA GLU A 41 -11.20 -18.96 -34.40
C GLU A 41 -9.78 -19.40 -34.79
N GLU A 42 -8.91 -18.48 -35.18
CA GLU A 42 -7.53 -18.80 -35.54
C GLU A 42 -6.66 -18.95 -34.30
N TYR A 43 -6.82 -18.07 -33.32
CA TYR A 43 -6.12 -18.13 -32.04
C TYR A 43 -6.84 -18.99 -30.99
N ASN A 44 -8.04 -19.47 -31.29
CA ASN A 44 -8.90 -20.25 -30.40
C ASN A 44 -9.15 -19.61 -29.02
N GLN A 45 -9.31 -18.28 -28.97
CA GLN A 45 -9.53 -17.54 -27.73
C GLN A 45 -10.64 -16.49 -27.85
N PHE A 46 -11.27 -16.15 -26.72
CA PHE A 46 -12.15 -14.99 -26.62
C PHE A 46 -11.34 -13.69 -26.63
N LEU A 47 -11.91 -12.64 -27.20
CA LEU A 47 -11.25 -11.35 -27.36
C LEU A 47 -11.72 -10.39 -26.28
N ALA A 48 -10.76 -9.88 -25.50
CA ALA A 48 -10.98 -8.69 -24.69
C ALA A 48 -11.21 -7.46 -25.61
N ASP A 49 -11.93 -6.45 -25.13
CA ASP A 49 -12.34 -5.27 -25.90
C ASP A 49 -11.18 -4.60 -26.66
N ARG A 50 -9.99 -4.52 -26.03
CA ARG A 50 -8.77 -3.96 -26.64
C ARG A 50 -8.23 -4.74 -27.86
N TYR A 51 -8.62 -6.01 -28.00
CA TYR A 51 -8.25 -6.85 -29.14
C TYR A 51 -9.31 -6.85 -30.24
N ILE A 52 -10.33 -6.00 -30.12
CA ILE A 52 -11.40 -5.85 -31.09
C ILE A 52 -11.33 -4.43 -31.63
N ILE A 53 -11.12 -4.31 -32.94
CA ILE A 53 -11.22 -3.04 -33.65
C ILE A 53 -12.34 -3.11 -34.67
N GLY A 54 -12.89 -1.97 -35.04
CA GLY A 54 -13.88 -1.89 -36.10
C GLY A 54 -14.31 -0.46 -36.39
N THR A 55 -15.32 -0.32 -37.22
CA THR A 55 -15.85 0.98 -37.61
C THR A 55 -16.80 1.51 -36.54
N CYS A 56 -16.50 2.71 -36.01
CA CYS A 56 -17.33 3.39 -35.03
C CYS A 56 -18.74 3.66 -35.59
N PRO A 57 -19.81 3.28 -34.87
CA PRO A 57 -21.18 3.53 -35.33
C PRO A 57 -21.56 5.02 -35.34
N ASN A 58 -20.86 5.85 -34.56
CA ASN A 58 -21.21 7.27 -34.39
C ASN A 58 -20.48 8.21 -35.36
N CYS A 59 -19.18 7.97 -35.61
CA CYS A 59 -18.35 8.89 -36.42
C CYS A 59 -17.66 8.22 -37.61
N HIS A 60 -17.93 6.93 -37.84
CA HIS A 60 -17.39 6.12 -38.93
C HIS A 60 -15.85 6.06 -38.99
N ASN A 61 -15.18 6.23 -37.85
CA ASN A 61 -13.75 5.92 -37.74
C ASN A 61 -13.55 4.41 -37.90
N GLU A 62 -12.78 3.97 -38.90
CA GLU A 62 -12.57 2.55 -39.21
C GLU A 62 -11.72 1.79 -38.17
N ASN A 63 -11.04 2.51 -37.29
CA ASN A 63 -10.12 1.97 -36.27
C ASN A 63 -10.58 2.33 -34.84
N ALA A 64 -11.85 2.15 -34.52
CA ALA A 64 -12.33 2.29 -33.14
C ALA A 64 -12.11 0.98 -32.37
N TYR A 65 -11.68 1.08 -31.10
CA TYR A 65 -11.55 -0.07 -30.22
C TYR A 65 -12.92 -0.46 -29.64
N GLY A 66 -13.02 -1.70 -29.16
CA GLY A 66 -14.27 -2.26 -28.63
C GLY A 66 -14.87 -1.50 -27.46
N ASP A 67 -14.05 -0.80 -26.66
CA ASP A 67 -14.46 -0.05 -25.48
C ASP A 67 -14.58 1.46 -25.73
N GLN A 68 -13.83 2.01 -26.70
CA GLN A 68 -13.82 3.43 -26.99
C GLN A 68 -13.40 3.77 -28.43
N CYS A 69 -14.05 4.77 -29.02
CA CYS A 69 -13.58 5.40 -30.25
C CYS A 69 -12.67 6.60 -29.95
N GLU A 70 -11.38 6.52 -30.28
CA GLU A 70 -10.43 7.61 -30.03
C GLU A 70 -10.72 8.89 -30.83
N LYS A 71 -11.41 8.79 -31.99
CA LYS A 71 -11.73 9.96 -32.83
C LYS A 71 -12.82 10.87 -32.24
N CYS A 72 -13.93 10.28 -31.76
CA CYS A 72 -15.07 11.05 -31.24
C CYS A 72 -15.24 10.94 -29.72
N GLY A 73 -14.41 10.13 -29.05
CA GLY A 73 -14.40 9.95 -27.60
C GLY A 73 -15.54 9.09 -27.05
N THR A 74 -16.46 8.60 -27.88
CA THR A 74 -17.61 7.81 -27.43
C THR A 74 -17.18 6.45 -26.88
N SER A 75 -17.70 6.08 -25.71
CA SER A 75 -17.64 4.72 -25.17
C SER A 75 -18.48 3.77 -26.02
N LEU A 76 -17.95 2.59 -26.31
CA LEU A 76 -18.58 1.58 -27.14
C LEU A 76 -18.67 0.25 -26.36
N SER A 77 -19.60 -0.60 -26.74
CA SER A 77 -19.48 -2.05 -26.53
C SER A 77 -18.83 -2.65 -27.78
N PRO A 78 -18.02 -3.71 -27.69
CA PRO A 78 -17.45 -4.35 -28.87
C PRO A 78 -18.53 -4.79 -29.86
N THR A 79 -19.70 -5.18 -29.36
CA THR A 79 -20.88 -5.58 -30.16
C THR A 79 -21.50 -4.43 -30.96
N ASP A 80 -21.16 -3.18 -30.64
CA ASP A 80 -21.65 -1.99 -31.35
C ASP A 80 -20.79 -1.64 -32.58
N LEU A 81 -19.60 -2.23 -32.69
CA LEU A 81 -18.68 -1.97 -33.79
C LEU A 81 -19.24 -2.52 -35.12
N ILE A 82 -19.18 -1.70 -36.15
CA ILE A 82 -19.47 -2.13 -37.51
C ILE A 82 -18.23 -2.83 -38.06
N ASN A 83 -18.38 -4.01 -38.68
CA ASN A 83 -17.27 -4.81 -39.21
C ASN A 83 -16.14 -5.04 -38.17
N PRO A 84 -16.44 -5.71 -37.04
CA PRO A 84 -15.42 -6.01 -36.05
C PRO A 84 -14.32 -6.89 -36.66
N VAL A 85 -13.09 -6.67 -36.22
CA VAL A 85 -11.88 -7.37 -36.63
C VAL A 85 -11.04 -7.63 -35.38
N SER A 86 -10.54 -8.87 -35.26
CA SER A 86 -9.56 -9.23 -34.24
C SER A 86 -8.22 -8.59 -34.55
N THR A 87 -7.62 -7.90 -33.59
CA THR A 87 -6.25 -7.37 -33.75
C THR A 87 -5.19 -8.48 -33.70
N LEU A 88 -5.56 -9.70 -33.29
CA LEU A 88 -4.65 -10.86 -33.22
C LEU A 88 -4.51 -11.55 -34.58
N SER A 89 -5.63 -11.86 -35.24
CA SER A 89 -5.64 -12.57 -36.53
C SER A 89 -5.90 -11.67 -37.74
N GLY A 90 -6.44 -10.47 -37.55
CA GLY A 90 -6.95 -9.63 -38.64
C GLY A 90 -8.23 -10.17 -39.28
N LYS A 91 -8.88 -11.20 -38.70
CA LYS A 91 -10.13 -11.78 -39.21
C LYS A 91 -11.35 -11.24 -38.45
N THR A 92 -12.52 -11.36 -39.06
CA THR A 92 -13.79 -11.06 -38.41
C THR A 92 -14.04 -12.07 -37.28
N PRO A 93 -14.13 -11.63 -36.02
CA PRO A 93 -14.42 -12.52 -34.91
C PRO A 93 -15.90 -12.92 -34.92
N ILE A 94 -16.20 -14.09 -34.37
CA ILE A 94 -17.58 -14.58 -34.25
C ILE A 94 -18.07 -14.44 -32.82
N LEU A 95 -19.37 -14.20 -32.64
CA LEU A 95 -19.97 -14.26 -31.31
C LEU A 95 -20.10 -15.73 -30.89
N LYS A 96 -19.52 -16.06 -29.74
CA LYS A 96 -19.73 -17.34 -29.08
C LYS A 96 -20.37 -17.14 -27.70
N PRO A 97 -21.34 -18.00 -27.32
CA PRO A 97 -21.84 -18.00 -25.96
C PRO A 97 -20.72 -18.43 -25.01
N THR A 98 -20.57 -17.70 -23.92
CA THR A 98 -19.64 -17.99 -22.82
C THR A 98 -20.38 -17.92 -21.49
N LYS A 99 -20.02 -18.80 -20.57
CA LYS A 99 -20.57 -18.89 -19.22
C LYS A 99 -19.55 -18.34 -18.23
N HIS A 100 -20.01 -17.53 -17.28
CA HIS A 100 -19.18 -17.02 -16.18
C HIS A 100 -19.91 -17.11 -14.85
N TRP A 101 -19.13 -17.28 -13.78
CA TRP A 101 -19.59 -17.28 -12.40
C TRP A 101 -19.39 -15.89 -11.80
N TYR A 102 -20.48 -15.28 -11.36
CA TYR A 102 -20.52 -13.94 -10.77
C TYR A 102 -20.76 -14.02 -9.28
N LEU A 103 -19.99 -13.26 -8.50
CA LEU A 103 -20.31 -13.00 -7.10
C LEU A 103 -21.40 -11.91 -7.04
N PRO A 104 -22.59 -12.18 -6.47
CA PRO A 104 -23.70 -11.24 -6.42
C PRO A 104 -23.50 -10.21 -5.30
N LEU A 105 -22.63 -9.21 -5.53
CA LEU A 105 -22.31 -8.16 -4.54
C LEU A 105 -23.53 -7.39 -4.04
N ASP A 106 -24.56 -7.26 -4.87
CA ASP A 106 -25.87 -6.70 -4.52
C ASP A 106 -26.52 -7.43 -3.34
N LYS A 107 -26.38 -8.76 -3.25
CA LYS A 107 -26.92 -9.56 -2.14
C LYS A 107 -26.13 -9.38 -0.85
N TYR A 108 -24.84 -9.09 -0.92
CA TYR A 108 -24.00 -8.82 0.26
C TYR A 108 -24.07 -7.36 0.73
N GLN A 109 -24.60 -6.44 -0.09
CA GLN A 109 -24.65 -5.02 0.23
C GLN A 109 -25.27 -4.71 1.62
N PRO A 110 -26.40 -5.30 2.04
CA PRO A 110 -26.97 -5.01 3.36
C PRO A 110 -26.05 -5.39 4.53
N TRP A 111 -25.23 -6.43 4.36
CA TRP A 111 -24.23 -6.80 5.36
C TRP A 111 -23.02 -5.86 5.30
N LEU A 112 -22.53 -5.56 4.09
CA LEU A 112 -21.41 -4.63 3.88
C LEU A 112 -21.71 -3.25 4.45
N GLU A 113 -22.92 -2.72 4.26
CA GLU A 113 -23.33 -1.43 4.84
C GLU A 113 -23.17 -1.43 6.36
N LYS A 114 -23.71 -2.46 7.04
CA LYS A 114 -23.58 -2.59 8.50
C LYS A 114 -22.14 -2.75 8.94
N TRP A 115 -21.36 -3.57 8.23
CA TRP A 115 -19.97 -3.81 8.57
C TRP A 115 -19.11 -2.56 8.37
N ILE A 116 -19.29 -1.85 7.25
CA ILE A 116 -18.56 -0.61 6.95
C ILE A 116 -18.97 0.51 7.91
N ASP A 117 -20.23 0.59 8.32
CA ASP A 117 -20.67 1.57 9.33
C ASP A 117 -19.94 1.40 10.67
N THR A 118 -19.52 0.19 11.04
CA THR A 118 -18.67 -0.03 12.24
C THR A 118 -17.26 0.58 12.13
N LYS A 119 -16.88 1.06 10.94
CA LYS A 119 -15.56 1.63 10.64
C LYS A 119 -15.55 3.15 10.63
N GLU A 120 -16.70 3.78 10.88
CA GLU A 120 -16.82 5.23 10.96
C GLU A 120 -15.93 5.78 12.10
N GLY A 121 -15.10 6.78 11.79
CA GLY A 121 -14.15 7.35 12.74
C GLY A 121 -12.78 6.66 12.75
N ASP A 122 -12.72 5.35 12.49
CA ASP A 122 -11.47 4.56 12.50
C ASP A 122 -10.78 4.49 11.14
N TRP A 123 -11.55 4.35 10.07
CA TRP A 123 -11.02 4.37 8.71
C TRP A 123 -10.77 5.79 8.23
N LYS A 124 -9.75 5.97 7.38
CA LYS A 124 -9.48 7.27 6.75
C LYS A 124 -10.72 7.78 6.01
N VAL A 125 -10.93 9.10 6.05
CA VAL A 125 -12.10 9.77 5.47
C VAL A 125 -12.30 9.44 3.99
N ASN A 126 -11.22 9.39 3.21
CA ASN A 126 -11.25 9.03 1.78
C ASN A 126 -11.72 7.58 1.57
N VAL A 127 -11.22 6.64 2.38
CA VAL A 127 -11.59 5.21 2.33
C VAL A 127 -13.07 5.03 2.66
N PHE A 128 -13.50 5.55 3.81
CA PHE A 128 -14.89 5.44 4.25
C PHE A 128 -15.84 6.12 3.26
N GLY A 129 -15.51 7.35 2.82
CA GLY A 129 -16.30 8.11 1.87
C GLY A 129 -16.47 7.39 0.52
N GLN A 130 -15.39 6.81 -0.03
CA GLN A 130 -15.47 6.05 -1.28
C GLN A 130 -16.32 4.79 -1.12
N CYS A 131 -16.19 4.07 -0.01
CA CYS A 131 -17.04 2.92 0.29
C CYS A 131 -18.53 3.29 0.33
N LYS A 132 -18.89 4.36 1.07
CA LYS A 132 -20.29 4.84 1.15
C LYS A 132 -20.81 5.29 -0.21
N SER A 133 -19.99 5.92 -1.04
CA SER A 133 -20.37 6.29 -2.41
C SER A 133 -20.74 5.06 -3.26
N TRP A 134 -19.93 4.00 -3.21
CA TRP A 134 -20.18 2.77 -3.96
C TRP A 134 -21.44 2.04 -3.48
N LEU A 135 -21.65 1.95 -2.16
CA LEU A 135 -22.86 1.36 -1.60
C LEU A 135 -24.11 2.15 -1.99
N LYS A 136 -24.05 3.50 -1.93
CA LYS A 136 -25.15 4.37 -2.34
C LYS A 136 -25.54 4.18 -3.81
N SER A 137 -24.57 3.90 -4.70
CA SER A 137 -24.84 3.62 -6.11
C SER A 137 -25.52 2.26 -6.36
N GLY A 138 -25.51 1.36 -5.38
CA GLY A 138 -25.98 -0.01 -5.54
C GLY A 138 -24.90 -0.90 -6.17
N LEU A 139 -24.45 -1.90 -5.41
CA LEU A 139 -23.48 -2.88 -5.90
C LEU A 139 -24.11 -3.75 -6.99
N GLN A 140 -23.27 -4.20 -7.92
CA GLN A 140 -23.68 -5.06 -9.03
C GLN A 140 -22.89 -6.36 -8.98
N PRO A 141 -23.44 -7.49 -9.45
CA PRO A 141 -22.70 -8.74 -9.57
C PRO A 141 -21.39 -8.57 -10.34
N ARG A 142 -20.31 -9.18 -9.84
CA ARG A 142 -18.98 -9.13 -10.47
C ARG A 142 -18.53 -10.51 -10.90
N SER A 143 -18.12 -10.66 -12.16
CA SER A 143 -17.61 -11.94 -12.67
C SER A 143 -16.27 -12.28 -12.01
N MET A 144 -16.20 -13.50 -11.45
CA MET A 144 -15.02 -14.08 -10.80
C MET A 144 -14.24 -15.03 -11.72
N THR A 145 -14.62 -15.09 -13.00
CA THR A 145 -13.94 -15.91 -14.01
C THR A 145 -13.68 -15.10 -15.28
N ARG A 146 -12.70 -15.50 -16.08
CA ARG A 146 -12.40 -14.90 -17.38
C ARG A 146 -12.01 -15.95 -18.40
N ASP A 147 -12.24 -15.64 -19.66
CA ASP A 147 -11.71 -16.40 -20.79
C ASP A 147 -10.30 -15.87 -21.10
N LEU A 148 -9.28 -16.52 -20.53
CA LEU A 148 -7.88 -16.13 -20.65
C LEU A 148 -7.01 -17.39 -20.75
N ASP A 149 -5.88 -17.28 -21.46
CA ASP A 149 -4.91 -18.38 -21.53
C ASP A 149 -4.01 -18.45 -20.30
N TRP A 150 -3.79 -17.31 -19.63
CA TRP A 150 -2.91 -17.19 -18.47
C TRP A 150 -3.69 -16.88 -17.18
N GLY A 151 -3.48 -17.72 -16.16
CA GLY A 151 -4.09 -17.59 -14.84
C GLY A 151 -4.32 -18.95 -14.18
N ILE A 152 -5.04 -18.94 -13.06
CA ILE A 152 -5.42 -20.15 -12.32
C ILE A 152 -6.67 -20.75 -12.95
N ASP A 153 -6.64 -22.03 -13.32
CA ASP A 153 -7.81 -22.70 -13.88
C ASP A 153 -9.00 -22.69 -12.93
N VAL A 154 -10.19 -22.42 -13.47
CA VAL A 154 -11.46 -22.63 -12.75
C VAL A 154 -11.61 -24.15 -12.51
N PRO A 155 -11.75 -24.62 -11.26
CA PRO A 155 -11.75 -26.04 -10.92
C PRO A 155 -13.10 -26.73 -11.19
N LEU A 156 -13.71 -26.48 -12.35
CA LEU A 156 -14.98 -27.08 -12.79
C LEU A 156 -14.80 -27.69 -14.18
N GLU A 157 -15.37 -28.87 -14.42
CA GLU A 157 -15.23 -29.57 -15.72
C GLU A 157 -15.81 -28.75 -16.88
N GLU A 158 -16.95 -28.10 -16.67
CA GLU A 158 -17.62 -27.24 -17.64
C GLU A 158 -16.93 -25.88 -17.85
N ALA A 159 -15.94 -25.54 -17.01
CA ALA A 159 -15.20 -24.29 -17.07
C ALA A 159 -13.84 -24.42 -17.78
N LYS A 160 -13.59 -25.54 -18.48
CA LYS A 160 -12.32 -25.78 -19.18
C LYS A 160 -11.95 -24.62 -20.10
N GLY A 161 -10.73 -24.10 -19.95
CA GLY A 161 -10.23 -22.93 -20.69
C GLY A 161 -10.49 -21.59 -20.00
N LYS A 162 -11.22 -21.58 -18.87
CA LYS A 162 -11.45 -20.37 -18.06
C LYS A 162 -10.47 -20.28 -16.91
N LYS A 163 -10.14 -19.04 -16.56
CA LYS A 163 -9.32 -18.71 -15.40
C LYS A 163 -10.12 -18.00 -14.34
N LEU A 164 -9.70 -18.15 -13.09
CA LEU A 164 -10.13 -17.28 -12.01
C LEU A 164 -9.73 -15.85 -12.37
N TYR A 165 -10.67 -14.93 -12.24
CA TYR A 165 -10.38 -13.53 -12.50
C TYR A 165 -9.44 -12.98 -11.44
N VAL A 166 -8.54 -12.07 -11.82
CA VAL A 166 -7.54 -11.52 -10.89
C VAL A 166 -8.14 -10.83 -9.66
N TRP A 167 -9.39 -10.38 -9.75
CA TRP A 167 -10.13 -9.81 -8.63
C TRP A 167 -10.66 -10.87 -7.63
N LEU A 168 -10.56 -12.16 -7.95
CA LEU A 168 -10.81 -13.22 -6.96
C LEU A 168 -9.49 -13.66 -6.31
N ASP A 169 -8.49 -14.01 -7.11
CA ASP A 169 -7.29 -14.70 -6.62
C ASP A 169 -6.24 -13.76 -6.02
N ALA A 170 -5.98 -12.58 -6.60
CA ALA A 170 -4.91 -11.69 -6.13
C ALA A 170 -4.89 -11.43 -4.60
N PRO A 171 -6.01 -11.15 -3.91
CA PRO A 171 -6.02 -10.89 -2.47
C PRO A 171 -5.91 -12.18 -1.65
N ILE A 172 -6.27 -13.35 -2.21
CA ILE A 172 -5.91 -14.66 -1.66
C ILE A 172 -4.38 -14.83 -1.65
N GLY A 173 -3.67 -14.05 -2.49
CA GLY A 173 -2.22 -13.88 -2.49
C GLY A 173 -1.65 -13.61 -1.10
N TYR A 174 -2.29 -12.73 -0.32
CA TYR A 174 -1.87 -12.41 1.05
C TYR A 174 -1.88 -13.66 1.95
N ILE A 175 -2.96 -14.44 1.87
CA ILE A 175 -3.14 -15.67 2.66
C ILE A 175 -2.13 -16.73 2.21
N SER A 176 -1.97 -16.93 0.90
CA SER A 176 -1.02 -17.91 0.36
C SER A 176 0.44 -17.56 0.68
N ALA A 177 0.79 -16.28 0.73
CA ALA A 177 2.10 -15.82 1.18
C ALA A 177 2.29 -16.16 2.66
N THR A 178 1.35 -15.79 3.55
CA THR A 178 1.44 -16.16 4.97
C THR A 178 1.49 -17.68 5.17
N LYS A 179 0.77 -18.46 4.35
CA LYS A 179 0.81 -19.92 4.35
C LYS A 179 2.21 -20.44 4.02
N GLN A 180 2.86 -19.90 2.99
CA GLN A 180 4.24 -20.25 2.65
C GLN A 180 5.22 -19.87 3.76
N TRP A 181 5.13 -18.64 4.29
CA TRP A 181 5.96 -18.19 5.40
C TRP A 181 5.83 -19.10 6.63
N ALA A 182 4.60 -19.52 6.95
CA ALA A 182 4.35 -20.38 8.09
C ALA A 182 4.96 -21.77 7.90
N ILE A 183 4.88 -22.34 6.69
CA ILE A 183 5.55 -23.60 6.34
C ILE A 183 7.07 -23.46 6.53
N ASP A 184 7.66 -22.39 6.00
CA ASP A 184 9.11 -22.17 6.02
C ASP A 184 9.66 -21.95 7.45
N ASN A 185 8.81 -21.51 8.38
CA ASN A 185 9.18 -21.16 9.76
C ASN A 185 8.59 -22.08 10.83
N GLY A 186 7.91 -23.18 10.46
CA GLY A 186 7.26 -24.09 11.40
C GLY A 186 6.18 -23.41 12.25
N LYS A 187 5.40 -22.51 11.66
CA LYS A 187 4.28 -21.78 12.28
C LYS A 187 2.94 -22.26 11.72
N ASP A 188 1.85 -21.86 12.37
CA ASP A 188 0.49 -22.06 11.86
C ASP A 188 -0.04 -20.75 11.27
N TRP A 189 -0.31 -20.76 9.96
CA TRP A 189 -0.82 -19.60 9.23
C TRP A 189 -2.28 -19.28 9.60
N GLN A 190 -3.04 -20.25 10.11
CA GLN A 190 -4.46 -20.08 10.43
C GLN A 190 -4.68 -19.08 11.56
N LEU A 191 -3.74 -19.00 12.52
CA LEU A 191 -3.75 -18.01 13.60
C LEU A 191 -3.80 -16.55 13.09
N TYR A 192 -3.35 -16.33 11.85
CA TYR A 192 -3.26 -14.99 11.25
C TYR A 192 -4.46 -14.63 10.38
N TRP A 193 -5.22 -15.61 9.88
CA TRP A 193 -6.23 -15.38 8.82
C TRP A 193 -7.59 -16.02 9.09
N LYS A 194 -7.66 -17.08 9.91
CA LYS A 194 -8.91 -17.75 10.27
C LYS A 194 -9.46 -17.15 11.56
N LYS A 195 -10.79 -17.18 11.69
CA LYS A 195 -11.47 -16.82 12.94
C LYS A 195 -11.05 -17.78 14.05
N GLN A 196 -10.74 -17.22 15.21
CA GLN A 196 -10.42 -17.98 16.41
C GLN A 196 -11.68 -18.33 17.18
N GLN A 197 -11.52 -19.09 18.27
CA GLN A 197 -12.65 -19.46 19.13
C GLN A 197 -13.28 -18.25 19.83
N ASN A 198 -12.46 -17.27 20.21
CA ASN A 198 -12.91 -16.00 20.77
C ASN A 198 -12.48 -14.87 19.82
N ASP A 199 -13.38 -13.94 19.53
CA ASP A 199 -13.12 -12.81 18.62
C ASP A 199 -11.95 -11.91 19.10
N GLU A 200 -11.62 -11.92 20.40
CA GLU A 200 -10.48 -11.17 20.96
C GLU A 200 -9.11 -11.78 20.61
N ASP A 201 -9.08 -13.05 20.21
CA ASP A 201 -7.88 -13.75 19.79
C ASP A 201 -7.63 -13.59 18.27
N ASP A 202 -8.56 -12.96 17.53
CA ASP A 202 -8.41 -12.72 16.10
C ASP A 202 -7.26 -11.74 15.81
N SER A 203 -6.51 -12.04 14.75
CA SER A 203 -5.42 -11.16 14.29
C SER A 203 -5.94 -9.83 13.75
N CYS A 204 -5.20 -8.75 14.02
CA CYS A 204 -5.49 -7.43 13.46
C CYS A 204 -4.93 -7.30 12.03
N LEU A 205 -5.81 -7.42 11.03
CA LEU A 205 -5.44 -7.25 9.63
C LEU A 205 -5.41 -5.78 9.20
N ILE A 206 -4.24 -5.30 8.77
CA ILE A 206 -4.06 -3.93 8.25
C ILE A 206 -3.60 -4.00 6.79
N HIS A 207 -4.39 -3.44 5.87
CA HIS A 207 -4.11 -3.48 4.43
C HIS A 207 -3.67 -2.10 3.92
N PHE A 208 -2.36 -1.89 3.75
CA PHE A 208 -1.82 -0.66 3.15
C PHE A 208 -1.93 -0.70 1.63
N ILE A 209 -2.65 0.25 1.04
CA ILE A 209 -2.96 0.26 -0.39
C ILE A 209 -2.97 1.68 -1.00
N GLY A 210 -3.02 1.78 -2.33
CA GLY A 210 -3.41 3.02 -3.02
C GLY A 210 -4.92 3.14 -3.20
N LYS A 211 -5.45 4.35 -3.36
CA LYS A 211 -6.90 4.62 -3.40
C LYS A 211 -7.69 3.80 -4.44
N ASP A 212 -7.08 3.46 -5.56
CA ASP A 212 -7.74 2.67 -6.61
C ASP A 212 -8.12 1.25 -6.14
N ASN A 213 -7.47 0.76 -5.08
CA ASN A 213 -7.71 -0.56 -4.52
C ASN A 213 -8.73 -0.57 -3.36
N ILE A 214 -9.30 0.59 -2.99
CA ILE A 214 -10.23 0.70 -1.84
C ILE A 214 -11.44 -0.21 -2.04
N VAL A 215 -12.14 -0.09 -3.17
CA VAL A 215 -13.31 -0.93 -3.49
C VAL A 215 -12.96 -2.41 -3.44
N PHE A 216 -11.73 -2.74 -3.81
CA PHE A 216 -11.28 -4.11 -3.80
C PHE A 216 -11.13 -4.68 -2.39
N HIS A 217 -10.42 -3.96 -1.52
CA HIS A 217 -10.08 -4.41 -0.17
C HIS A 217 -11.18 -4.13 0.87
N CYS A 218 -12.11 -3.24 0.57
CA CYS A 218 -13.20 -2.86 1.47
C CYS A 218 -14.57 -3.41 1.06
N ILE A 219 -14.73 -3.91 -0.18
CA ILE A 219 -16.02 -4.44 -0.65
C ILE A 219 -15.84 -5.85 -1.20
N THR A 220 -15.09 -6.00 -2.30
CA THR A 220 -15.03 -7.28 -3.03
C THR A 220 -14.41 -8.39 -2.20
N PHE A 221 -13.20 -8.16 -1.67
CA PHE A 221 -12.50 -9.18 -0.89
C PHE A 221 -13.19 -9.49 0.45
N PRO A 222 -13.66 -8.50 1.24
CA PRO A 222 -14.48 -8.78 2.42
C PRO A 222 -15.75 -9.59 2.12
N SER A 223 -16.42 -9.37 0.99
CA SER A 223 -17.54 -10.22 0.57
C SER A 223 -17.11 -11.66 0.31
N VAL A 224 -15.96 -11.89 -0.35
CA VAL A 224 -15.41 -13.24 -0.58
C VAL A 224 -15.08 -13.93 0.75
N LEU A 225 -14.40 -13.23 1.68
CA LEU A 225 -14.07 -13.77 3.01
C LEU A 225 -15.33 -14.06 3.83
N HIS A 226 -16.32 -13.17 3.78
CA HIS A 226 -17.60 -13.34 4.45
C HIS A 226 -18.38 -14.55 3.92
N ALA A 227 -18.47 -14.70 2.60
CA ALA A 227 -19.10 -15.86 1.96
C ALA A 227 -18.36 -17.18 2.28
N HIS A 228 -17.03 -17.14 2.35
CA HIS A 228 -16.24 -18.28 2.82
C HIS A 228 -16.54 -18.60 4.30
N GLY A 229 -16.74 -17.59 5.15
CA GLY A 229 -17.25 -17.74 6.52
C GLY A 229 -16.21 -18.06 7.59
N GLU A 230 -15.04 -18.58 7.22
CA GLU A 230 -13.99 -19.01 8.16
C GLU A 230 -12.87 -17.98 8.38
N TYR A 231 -12.81 -16.95 7.54
CA TYR A 231 -11.73 -15.98 7.56
C TYR A 231 -12.12 -14.71 8.32
N ILE A 232 -11.14 -14.10 8.98
CA ILE A 232 -11.29 -12.78 9.59
C ILE A 232 -11.31 -11.69 8.51
N LEU A 233 -11.77 -10.50 8.88
CA LEU A 233 -11.91 -9.36 7.96
C LEU A 233 -10.85 -8.29 8.24
N PRO A 234 -10.57 -7.40 7.28
CA PRO A 234 -9.67 -6.28 7.50
C PRO A 234 -10.11 -5.43 8.69
N TYR A 235 -9.22 -5.21 9.65
CA TYR A 235 -9.44 -4.28 10.75
C TYR A 235 -9.39 -2.84 10.22
N ASN A 236 -8.31 -2.51 9.51
CA ASN A 236 -8.12 -1.21 8.85
C ASN A 236 -7.55 -1.36 7.43
N VAL A 237 -7.86 -0.40 6.56
CA VAL A 237 -7.37 -0.36 5.17
C VAL A 237 -6.81 1.04 4.87
N PRO A 238 -5.62 1.40 5.41
CA PRO A 238 -5.03 2.71 5.15
C PRO A 238 -4.72 2.86 3.65
N ALA A 239 -5.45 3.74 2.98
CA ALA A 239 -5.24 4.04 1.57
C ALA A 239 -4.64 5.43 1.36
N ASN A 240 -3.62 5.50 0.50
CA ASN A 240 -2.99 6.75 0.09
C ASN A 240 -3.48 7.23 -1.28
N GLU A 241 -3.47 8.55 -1.46
CA GLU A 241 -3.74 9.25 -2.71
C GLU A 241 -2.53 9.13 -3.66
N PHE A 242 -2.57 9.76 -4.84
CA PHE A 242 -1.48 9.61 -5.81
C PHE A 242 -0.27 10.47 -5.50
N LEU A 243 0.90 9.99 -5.90
CA LEU A 243 2.12 10.78 -5.98
C LEU A 243 2.38 11.17 -7.44
N ASN A 244 2.46 12.47 -7.69
CA ASN A 244 2.83 13.05 -8.98
C ASN A 244 4.33 13.36 -9.02
N LEU A 245 4.88 13.54 -10.22
CA LEU A 245 6.29 13.86 -10.47
C LEU A 245 6.38 15.10 -11.35
N GLU A 246 6.99 16.17 -10.83
CA GLU A 246 7.28 17.42 -11.56
C GLU A 246 6.05 17.96 -12.34
N GLY A 247 4.91 18.10 -11.67
CA GLY A 247 3.65 18.62 -12.22
C GLY A 247 2.77 17.57 -12.91
N ASP A 248 3.30 16.39 -13.23
CA ASP A 248 2.64 15.39 -14.05
C ASP A 248 2.40 14.06 -13.31
N LYS A 249 1.38 13.31 -13.75
CA LYS A 249 1.18 11.94 -13.30
C LYS A 249 2.32 11.04 -13.78
N LEU A 250 2.74 10.11 -12.93
CA LEU A 250 3.67 9.05 -13.31
C LEU A 250 3.15 8.29 -14.55
N SER A 251 4.04 8.00 -15.49
CA SER A 251 3.68 7.34 -16.75
C SER A 251 4.77 6.39 -17.22
N THR A 252 4.46 5.10 -17.26
CA THR A 252 5.32 4.06 -17.82
C THR A 252 5.54 4.26 -19.32
N SER A 253 4.47 4.56 -20.07
CA SER A 253 4.53 4.72 -21.54
C SER A 253 5.31 5.95 -22.00
N ARG A 254 5.32 7.03 -21.21
CA ARG A 254 6.15 8.22 -21.47
C ARG A 254 7.52 8.15 -20.82
N ASN A 255 7.84 7.04 -20.13
CA ASN A 255 9.01 6.91 -19.27
C ASN A 255 9.19 8.09 -18.30
N HIS A 256 8.08 8.55 -17.71
CA HIS A 256 8.02 9.65 -16.75
C HIS A 256 7.79 9.11 -15.35
N ALA A 257 8.87 8.64 -14.73
CA ALA A 257 8.88 8.15 -13.36
C ALA A 257 10.30 8.19 -12.78
N VAL A 258 10.40 8.20 -11.45
CA VAL A 258 11.64 7.86 -10.76
C VAL A 258 11.59 6.37 -10.43
N TRP A 259 12.31 5.56 -11.19
CA TRP A 259 12.35 4.11 -10.99
C TRP A 259 13.27 3.78 -9.81
N LEU A 260 12.77 3.03 -8.82
CA LEU A 260 13.52 2.78 -7.59
C LEU A 260 14.89 2.12 -7.84
N HIS A 261 14.97 1.16 -8.75
CA HIS A 261 16.24 0.48 -9.04
C HIS A 261 17.25 1.44 -9.69
N GLU A 262 16.83 2.24 -10.66
CA GLU A 262 17.67 3.27 -11.30
C GLU A 262 18.13 4.31 -10.27
N TYR A 263 17.23 4.78 -9.40
CA TYR A 263 17.57 5.71 -8.32
C TYR A 263 18.68 5.14 -7.42
N LEU A 264 18.59 3.87 -7.04
CA LEU A 264 19.59 3.24 -6.17
C LEU A 264 20.94 3.02 -6.86
N GLU A 265 20.94 2.84 -8.18
CA GLU A 265 22.16 2.77 -9.00
C GLU A 265 22.83 4.13 -9.14
N GLU A 266 22.04 5.20 -9.38
CA GLU A 266 22.56 6.57 -9.52
C GLU A 266 22.95 7.22 -8.19
N PHE A 267 22.27 6.86 -7.10
CA PHE A 267 22.48 7.40 -5.76
C PHE A 267 22.81 6.30 -4.73
N PRO A 268 23.98 5.62 -4.84
CA PRO A 268 24.34 4.55 -3.92
C PRO A 268 24.36 4.98 -2.46
N GLY A 269 23.68 4.23 -1.60
CA GLY A 269 23.62 4.47 -0.15
C GLY A 269 22.65 5.57 0.29
N LYS A 270 21.89 6.17 -0.64
CA LYS A 270 20.94 7.27 -0.35
C LYS A 270 19.49 6.78 -0.20
N GLN A 271 19.26 5.49 0.02
CA GLN A 271 17.92 4.96 0.23
C GLN A 271 17.15 5.67 1.35
N ASP A 272 17.84 6.09 2.42
CA ASP A 272 17.20 6.76 3.55
C ASP A 272 16.84 8.22 3.24
N GLU A 273 17.59 8.89 2.35
CA GLU A 273 17.19 10.21 1.83
C GLU A 273 15.88 10.10 1.04
N LEU A 274 15.74 9.06 0.20
CA LEU A 274 14.50 8.82 -0.55
C LEU A 274 13.34 8.45 0.39
N ARG A 275 13.55 7.54 1.35
CA ARG A 275 12.54 7.14 2.34
C ARG A 275 12.05 8.34 3.14
N TYR A 276 12.97 9.17 3.60
CA TYR A 276 12.66 10.40 4.33
C TYR A 276 11.80 11.34 3.49
N VAL A 277 12.24 11.66 2.26
CA VAL A 277 11.52 12.60 1.40
C VAL A 277 10.14 12.05 1.06
N LEU A 278 10.03 10.81 0.58
CA LEU A 278 8.73 10.20 0.25
C LEU A 278 7.78 10.15 1.45
N THR A 279 8.29 9.87 2.66
CA THR A 279 7.47 9.90 3.86
C THR A 279 7.02 11.31 4.21
N SER A 280 7.89 12.32 4.07
CA SER A 280 7.55 13.73 4.37
C SER A 280 6.48 14.30 3.43
N ILE A 281 6.34 13.74 2.23
CA ILE A 281 5.33 14.11 1.23
C ILE A 281 4.29 13.00 1.02
N LEU A 282 4.14 12.06 1.97
CA LEU A 282 3.25 10.93 1.79
C LEU A 282 1.81 11.41 1.51
N PRO A 283 1.16 10.95 0.42
CA PRO A 283 -0.16 11.42 0.01
C PRO A 283 -1.26 10.84 0.90
N GLU A 284 -1.37 11.32 2.13
CA GLU A 284 -2.31 10.80 3.14
C GLU A 284 -3.72 11.35 3.02
N THR A 285 -3.86 12.60 2.59
CA THR A 285 -5.13 13.35 2.58
C THR A 285 -5.53 13.86 1.20
N SER A 286 -4.53 14.07 0.34
CA SER A 286 -4.67 14.55 -1.04
C SER A 286 -3.48 14.03 -1.84
N ASP A 287 -3.60 14.07 -3.17
CA ASP A 287 -2.45 13.84 -4.04
C ASP A 287 -1.28 14.73 -3.61
N SER A 288 -0.06 14.20 -3.70
CA SER A 288 1.18 14.90 -3.36
C SER A 288 2.13 14.89 -4.55
N GLU A 289 3.19 15.68 -4.47
CA GLU A 289 4.10 15.89 -5.59
C GLU A 289 5.54 15.67 -5.14
N PHE A 290 6.26 14.88 -5.92
CA PHE A 290 7.71 14.79 -5.86
C PHE A 290 8.31 15.80 -6.85
N THR A 291 9.17 16.68 -6.35
CA THR A 291 10.06 17.51 -7.17
C THR A 291 11.50 17.30 -6.71
N TRP A 292 12.46 17.35 -7.64
CA TRP A 292 13.88 17.25 -7.31
C TRP A 292 14.36 18.44 -6.47
N LYS A 293 13.73 19.61 -6.68
CA LYS A 293 13.99 20.81 -5.88
C LYS A 293 13.59 20.60 -4.42
N ASP A 294 12.42 20.04 -4.16
CA ASP A 294 11.96 19.79 -2.79
C ASP A 294 12.72 18.63 -2.16
N TYR A 295 13.05 17.59 -2.93
CA TYR A 295 13.96 16.53 -2.49
C TYR A 295 15.28 17.12 -1.96
N GLN A 296 15.95 17.96 -2.76
CA GLN A 296 17.20 18.60 -2.35
C GLN A 296 17.00 19.52 -1.14
N ALA A 297 15.93 20.30 -1.13
CA ALA A 297 15.64 21.23 -0.04
C ALA A 297 15.44 20.50 1.29
N ARG A 298 14.70 19.38 1.30
CA ARG A 298 14.46 18.59 2.51
C ARG A 298 15.72 17.90 3.00
N VAL A 299 16.50 17.30 2.10
CA VAL A 299 17.79 16.70 2.48
C VAL A 299 18.72 17.75 3.10
N ASN A 300 18.87 18.91 2.46
CA ASN A 300 19.79 19.94 2.94
C ASN A 300 19.31 20.64 4.21
N ASN A 301 18.04 21.03 4.26
CA ASN A 301 17.53 21.89 5.33
C ASN A 301 17.03 21.11 6.54
N GLU A 302 16.70 19.82 6.38
CA GLU A 302 16.18 19.00 7.48
C GLU A 302 17.20 17.93 7.87
N LEU A 303 17.57 17.03 6.95
CA LEU A 303 18.52 15.96 7.29
C LEU A 303 19.90 16.51 7.62
N VAL A 304 20.45 17.42 6.82
CA VAL A 304 21.78 17.98 7.08
C VAL A 304 21.72 19.08 8.13
N ALA A 305 20.91 20.13 7.94
CA ALA A 305 20.96 21.31 8.79
C ALA A 305 20.31 21.15 10.18
N ILE A 306 19.45 20.14 10.40
CA ILE A 306 18.82 19.89 11.69
C ILE A 306 19.37 18.62 12.33
N LEU A 307 19.05 17.45 11.76
CA LEU A 307 19.41 16.16 12.34
C LEU A 307 20.94 15.97 12.35
N GLY A 308 21.54 16.07 11.17
CA GLY A 308 22.97 15.91 10.95
C GLY A 308 23.79 16.93 11.74
N ASN A 309 23.38 18.20 11.72
CA ASN A 309 24.03 19.26 12.49
C ASN A 309 24.02 18.97 14.00
N TYR A 310 22.89 18.52 14.55
CA TYR A 310 22.81 18.20 15.98
C TYR A 310 23.75 17.06 16.33
N VAL A 311 23.62 15.92 15.63
CA VAL A 311 24.42 14.72 15.88
C VAL A 311 25.91 15.04 15.71
N ASN A 312 26.28 15.70 14.61
CA ASN A 312 27.67 16.05 14.31
C ASN A 312 28.27 16.95 15.39
N ARG A 313 27.57 18.00 15.84
CA ARG A 313 28.07 18.92 16.87
C ARG A 313 28.29 18.20 18.20
N VAL A 314 27.34 17.37 18.63
CA VAL A 314 27.48 16.62 19.88
C VAL A 314 28.66 15.66 19.80
N MET A 315 28.78 14.89 18.71
CA MET A 315 29.90 13.95 18.52
C MET A 315 31.25 14.67 18.50
N ILE A 316 31.38 15.78 17.76
CA ILE A 316 32.61 16.58 17.73
C ILE A 316 32.99 17.08 19.12
N LEU A 317 32.03 17.60 19.89
CA LEU A 317 32.31 18.13 21.24
C LEU A 317 32.66 17.01 22.22
N MET A 318 32.01 15.84 22.12
CA MET A 318 32.36 14.66 22.91
C MET A 318 33.77 14.16 22.59
N HIS A 319 34.16 14.09 21.33
CA HIS A 319 35.52 13.74 20.93
C HIS A 319 36.54 14.77 21.39
N LYS A 320 36.20 16.07 21.29
CA LYS A 320 37.12 17.16 21.63
C LYS A 320 37.39 17.27 23.13
N TYR A 321 36.37 17.11 23.97
CA TYR A 321 36.49 17.35 25.41
C TYR A 321 36.67 16.08 26.23
N TYR A 322 36.20 14.93 25.71
CA TYR A 322 36.17 13.66 26.47
C TYR A 322 36.72 12.48 25.67
N ASN A 323 37.46 12.71 24.57
CA ASN A 323 38.00 11.66 23.69
C ASN A 323 36.95 10.66 23.17
N GLY A 324 35.68 11.06 23.10
CA GLY A 324 34.57 10.20 22.69
C GLY A 324 34.11 9.20 23.75
N VAL A 325 34.58 9.36 25.00
CA VAL A 325 34.21 8.52 26.13
C VAL A 325 33.12 9.19 26.95
N ILE A 326 32.08 8.43 27.31
CA ILE A 326 31.08 8.86 28.29
C ILE A 326 31.65 8.60 29.69
N GLU A 327 32.03 9.67 30.38
CA GLU A 327 32.65 9.55 31.70
C GLU A 327 31.59 9.49 32.81
N THR A 328 31.11 8.29 33.14
CA THR A 328 30.13 8.06 34.20
C THR A 328 30.65 7.01 35.19
N SER A 329 30.36 7.20 36.48
CA SER A 329 30.58 6.18 37.52
C SER A 329 29.39 5.23 37.68
N ALA A 330 28.26 5.52 37.03
CA ALA A 330 27.07 4.68 37.01
C ALA A 330 27.13 3.67 35.87
N ASP A 331 26.53 2.48 36.08
CA ASP A 331 26.46 1.41 35.08
C ASP A 331 25.69 1.79 33.81
N TYR A 332 24.87 2.85 33.87
CA TYR A 332 24.13 3.37 32.73
C TYR A 332 23.96 4.89 32.83
N LEU A 333 23.87 5.53 31.66
CA LEU A 333 23.66 6.97 31.56
C LEU A 333 22.18 7.30 31.78
N LYS A 334 21.90 8.35 32.57
CA LYS A 334 20.53 8.84 32.84
C LYS A 334 20.38 10.25 32.31
N LEU A 335 19.20 10.53 31.73
CA LEU A 335 18.81 11.88 31.38
C LEU A 335 18.50 12.65 32.67
N THR A 336 19.29 13.67 32.99
CA THR A 336 19.19 14.42 34.26
C THR A 336 18.36 15.70 34.14
N ASP A 337 18.23 16.26 32.94
CA ASP A 337 17.45 17.48 32.70
C ASP A 337 15.95 17.14 32.59
N ASN A 338 15.19 17.46 33.63
CA ASN A 338 13.77 17.12 33.73
C ASN A 338 12.91 17.79 32.65
N LYS A 339 13.25 19.02 32.23
CA LYS A 339 12.51 19.72 31.18
C LYS A 339 12.74 19.02 29.83
N LEU A 340 14.00 18.69 29.53
CA LEU A 340 14.35 17.94 28.34
C LEU A 340 13.63 16.58 28.30
N LYS A 341 13.56 15.89 29.45
CA LYS A 341 12.85 14.62 29.59
C LYS A 341 11.35 14.74 29.29
N GLU A 342 10.70 15.77 29.81
CA GLU A 342 9.26 16.02 29.57
C GLU A 342 8.98 16.30 28.09
N GLU A 343 9.78 17.16 27.44
CA GLU A 343 9.62 17.47 26.02
C GLU A 343 9.87 16.24 25.13
N ILE A 344 10.84 15.39 25.46
CA ILE A 344 11.06 14.11 24.76
C ILE A 344 9.84 13.20 24.90
N GLY A 345 9.26 13.11 26.10
CA GLY A 345 8.04 12.33 26.35
C GLY A 345 6.89 12.76 25.43
N GLY A 346 6.66 14.07 25.30
CA GLY A 346 5.62 14.58 24.40
C GLY A 346 5.84 14.23 22.92
N TYR A 347 7.09 14.14 22.46
CA TYR A 347 7.39 13.68 21.10
C TYR A 347 7.16 12.17 20.91
N TYR A 348 7.37 11.35 21.94
CA TYR A 348 6.98 9.94 21.92
C TYR A 348 5.46 9.79 21.83
N ASP A 349 4.70 10.52 22.66
CA ASP A 349 3.24 10.48 22.65
C ASP A 349 2.68 10.85 21.26
N GLU A 350 3.25 11.90 20.64
CA GLU A 350 2.84 12.33 19.30
C GLU A 350 3.24 11.32 18.21
N LEU A 351 4.43 10.72 18.32
CA LEU A 351 4.89 9.68 17.38
C LEU A 351 4.02 8.44 17.47
N GLU A 352 3.76 7.93 18.68
CA GLU A 352 2.90 6.76 18.93
C GLU A 352 1.52 6.97 18.33
N LYS A 353 0.84 8.06 18.72
CA LYS A 353 -0.47 8.43 18.17
C LYS A 353 -0.46 8.56 16.65
N SER A 354 0.60 9.12 16.08
CA SER A 354 0.72 9.29 14.63
C SER A 354 0.87 7.96 13.90
N LEU A 355 1.64 7.02 14.45
CA LEU A 355 1.82 5.69 13.88
C LEU A 355 0.54 4.85 14.00
N GLU A 356 -0.11 4.87 15.16
CA GLU A 356 -1.39 4.16 15.40
C GLU A 356 -2.52 4.65 14.49
N THR A 357 -2.51 5.93 14.12
CA THR A 357 -3.52 6.55 13.26
C THR A 357 -3.09 6.72 11.81
N PHE A 358 -1.98 6.09 11.41
CA PHE A 358 -1.45 6.09 10.03
C PHE A 358 -1.17 7.49 9.45
N LYS A 359 -0.70 8.40 10.30
CA LYS A 359 -0.25 9.77 10.01
C LYS A 359 1.28 9.86 10.02
N PHE A 360 1.92 9.12 9.11
CA PHE A 360 3.37 9.00 9.01
C PHE A 360 4.08 10.33 8.78
N ARG A 361 3.48 11.28 8.04
CA ARG A 361 4.05 12.64 7.89
C ARG A 361 4.18 13.35 9.23
N GLN A 362 3.14 13.27 10.05
CA GLN A 362 3.09 13.89 11.38
C GLN A 362 4.09 13.22 12.33
N GLY A 363 4.15 11.88 12.31
CA GLY A 363 5.13 11.12 13.07
C GLY A 363 6.57 11.50 12.71
N LEU A 364 6.90 11.54 11.42
CA LEU A 364 8.24 11.93 10.96
C LEU A 364 8.60 13.35 11.40
N GLN A 365 7.65 14.29 11.28
CA GLN A 365 7.83 15.66 11.72
C GLN A 365 8.13 15.76 13.22
N ALA A 366 7.44 14.98 14.06
CA ALA A 366 7.69 14.93 15.51
C ALA A 366 9.14 14.49 15.82
N VAL A 367 9.67 13.52 15.08
CA VAL A 367 11.07 13.05 15.25
C VAL A 367 12.08 14.12 14.83
N ILE A 368 11.83 14.86 13.75
CA ILE A 368 12.71 15.96 13.34
C ILE A 368 12.59 17.15 14.33
N ASP A 369 11.42 17.39 14.90
CA ASP A 369 11.24 18.38 15.97
C ASP A 369 11.98 18.01 17.25
N MET A 370 12.09 16.72 17.58
CA MET A 370 12.98 16.23 18.64
C MET A 370 14.45 16.55 18.34
N ALA A 371 14.90 16.50 17.09
CA ALA A 371 16.25 16.93 16.71
C ALA A 371 16.41 18.47 16.76
N ARG A 372 15.35 19.24 16.47
CA ARG A 372 15.32 20.70 16.69
C ARG A 372 15.44 21.02 18.18
N LEU A 373 14.77 20.26 19.06
CA LEU A 373 14.93 20.36 20.52
C LEU A 373 16.40 20.15 20.93
N GLY A 374 17.05 19.12 20.40
CA GLY A 374 18.48 18.89 20.65
C GLY A 374 19.37 20.08 20.26
N ASN A 375 19.14 20.65 19.08
CA ASN A 375 19.85 21.86 18.62
C ASN A 375 19.61 23.07 19.56
N ARG A 376 18.37 23.29 20.00
CA ARG A 376 18.03 24.36 20.97
C ARG A 376 18.73 24.12 22.30
N TYR A 377 18.62 22.93 22.86
CA TYR A 377 19.25 22.55 24.12
C TYR A 377 20.76 22.80 24.10
N LEU A 378 21.44 22.36 23.04
CA LEU A 378 22.88 22.58 22.88
C LEU A 378 23.24 24.07 22.77
N THR A 379 22.36 24.87 22.18
CA THR A 379 22.54 26.32 22.05
C THR A 379 22.29 27.06 23.36
N GLU A 380 21.33 26.62 24.17
CA GLU A 380 21.06 27.20 25.49
C GLU A 380 22.15 26.88 26.52
N LYS A 381 22.68 25.65 26.51
CA LYS A 381 23.70 25.20 27.46
C LYS A 381 25.12 25.65 27.11
N GLU A 382 25.36 26.03 25.84
CA GLU A 382 26.64 26.47 25.30
C GLU A 382 27.87 25.68 25.82
N PRO A 383 27.94 24.33 25.68
CA PRO A 383 29.03 23.52 26.25
C PRO A 383 30.44 23.96 25.83
N TRP A 384 30.60 24.60 24.67
CA TRP A 384 31.88 25.15 24.21
C TRP A 384 32.35 26.38 25.00
N LYS A 385 31.45 27.06 25.71
CA LYS A 385 31.79 28.14 26.64
C LYS A 385 31.82 27.61 28.07
N THR A 386 30.78 26.87 28.48
CA THR A 386 30.63 26.43 29.87
C THR A 386 31.75 25.48 30.30
N ILE A 387 32.36 24.70 29.40
CA ILE A 387 33.53 23.86 29.72
C ILE A 387 34.71 24.64 30.36
N LYS A 388 34.80 25.95 30.12
CA LYS A 388 35.87 26.80 30.66
C LYS A 388 35.57 27.32 32.08
N THR A 389 34.31 27.37 32.46
CA THR A 389 33.83 28.00 33.71
C THR A 389 33.19 27.01 34.66
N ASP A 390 32.49 26.01 34.12
CA ASP A 390 31.80 24.93 34.82
C ASP A 390 31.88 23.63 33.98
N PRO A 391 32.99 22.87 34.12
CA PRO A 391 33.20 21.64 33.36
C PRO A 391 32.13 20.57 33.60
N GLU A 392 31.59 20.47 34.82
CA GLU A 392 30.57 19.48 35.16
C GLU A 392 29.24 19.81 34.46
N ALA A 393 28.84 21.08 34.41
CA ALA A 393 27.64 21.48 33.65
C ALA A 393 27.79 21.21 32.14
N ALA A 394 28.98 21.43 31.57
CA ALA A 394 29.25 21.13 30.18
C ALA A 394 29.21 19.61 29.89
N LYS A 395 29.72 18.80 30.83
CA LYS A 395 29.66 17.34 30.80
C LYS A 395 28.22 16.84 30.86
N GLU A 396 27.43 17.34 31.79
CA GLU A 396 26.01 16.99 31.93
C GLU A 396 25.23 17.32 30.65
N ALA A 397 25.40 18.51 30.09
CA ALA A 397 24.73 18.92 28.86
C ALA A 397 25.08 18.01 27.66
N LEU A 398 26.34 17.63 27.52
CA LEU A 398 26.78 16.75 26.43
C LEU A 398 26.33 15.31 26.64
N HIS A 399 26.36 14.79 27.88
CA HIS A 399 25.81 13.48 28.21
C HIS A 399 24.31 13.39 27.94
N ASN A 400 23.52 14.38 28.39
CA ASN A 400 22.09 14.46 28.08
C ASN A 400 21.84 14.52 26.56
N SER A 401 22.70 15.22 25.81
CA SER A 401 22.61 15.27 24.36
C SER A 401 22.89 13.92 23.69
N VAL A 402 23.85 13.14 24.20
CA VAL A 402 24.11 11.78 23.71
C VAL A 402 22.91 10.87 23.95
N ILE A 403 22.24 10.98 25.10
CA ILE A 403 21.01 10.21 25.39
C ILE A 403 19.89 10.60 24.41
N LEU A 404 19.70 11.90 24.15
CA LEU A 404 18.74 12.38 23.18
C LEU A 404 19.03 11.84 21.77
N ILE A 405 20.30 11.76 21.36
CA ILE A 405 20.68 11.11 20.09
C ILE A 405 20.28 9.62 20.09
N GLY A 406 20.40 8.93 21.22
CA GLY A 406 19.91 7.56 21.38
C GLY A 406 18.39 7.44 21.20
N HIS A 407 17.62 8.39 21.75
CA HIS A 407 16.18 8.47 21.50
C HIS A 407 15.86 8.74 20.03
N LEU A 408 16.54 9.70 19.40
CA LEU A 408 16.38 10.01 17.97
C LEU A 408 16.66 8.80 17.08
N ALA A 409 17.74 8.06 17.36
CA ALA A 409 18.09 6.85 16.62
C ALA A 409 16.98 5.79 16.71
N THR A 410 16.41 5.60 17.90
CA THR A 410 15.27 4.70 18.11
C THR A 410 14.04 5.18 17.34
N CYS A 411 13.67 6.45 17.46
CA CYS A 411 12.48 7.01 16.81
C CYS A 411 12.59 7.08 15.28
N LEU A 412 13.80 7.22 14.74
CA LEU A 412 14.05 7.23 13.29
C LEU A 412 13.96 5.83 12.67
N GLN A 413 14.10 4.75 13.44
CA GLN A 413 14.19 3.38 12.92
C GLN A 413 12.99 2.95 12.05
N VAL A 414 11.80 3.51 12.33
CA VAL A 414 10.57 3.17 11.58
C VAL A 414 10.47 3.88 10.23
N PHE A 415 11.24 4.95 10.03
CA PHE A 415 11.27 5.78 8.82
C PHE A 415 12.42 5.37 7.93
#